data_AF-A0A928D9J4-F1
#
_entry.id   AF-A0A928D9J4-F1
#
_cell.length_a   1.000
_cell.length_b   1.000
_cell.length_c   1.000
_cell.angle_alpha   90.00
_cell.angle_beta   90.00
_cell.angle_gamma   90.00
#
_symmetry.space_group_name_H-M   'P 1'
#
loop_
_entity.id
_entity.type
_entity.pdbx_description
1 polymer ?
#
loop_
_entity_poly.entity_id
_entity_poly.type
_entity_poly.pdbx_seq_one_letter_code
_entity_poly.pdbx_strand_id
1 'polypeptide(L)' 'ANGRADIVASHVNGVFIFELKVGESVDKAFKQIREKNYAAPYIASGLPIHLIGLSFDPQTRQLVDAVAEEFEK' A
#
# COMPACT_ATOMS: atom_id res chain seq x y z
N ALA A 1 13.70 -6.26 12.32
CA ALA A 1 12.24 -6.25 12.47
C ALA A 1 11.64 -6.20 11.07
N ASN A 2 10.88 -7.22 10.66
CA ASN A 2 10.09 -7.12 9.42
C ASN A 2 8.98 -6.10 9.69
N GLY A 3 8.96 -5.02 8.91
CA GLY A 3 7.94 -3.98 9.04
C GLY A 3 6.54 -4.54 8.88
N ARG A 4 5.53 -3.80 9.35
CA ARG A 4 4.12 -4.11 9.14
C ARG A 4 3.56 -3.07 8.17
N ALA A 5 2.70 -3.48 7.25
CA ALA A 5 1.93 -2.54 6.44
C ALA A 5 1.06 -1.66 7.34
N ASP A 6 0.81 -0.42 6.93
CA ASP A 6 -0.02 0.49 7.71
C ASP A 6 -1.46 0.00 7.80
N ILE A 7 -2.04 -0.40 6.66
CA ILE A 7 -3.40 -0.91 6.56
C ILE A 7 -3.44 -2.09 5.59
N VAL A 8 -4.12 -3.15 5.99
CA VAL A 8 -4.55 -4.21 5.08
C VAL A 8 -6.05 -4.38 5.22
N ALA A 9 -6.77 -4.29 4.10
CA ALA A 9 -8.18 -4.58 4.01
C ALA A 9 -8.38 -5.82 3.13
N SER A 10 -9.30 -6.69 3.52
CA SER A 10 -9.67 -7.87 2.73
C SER A 10 -11.17 -7.85 2.49
N HIS A 11 -11.56 -8.03 1.24
CA HIS A 11 -12.93 -8.12 0.78
C HIS A 11 -13.08 -9.37 -0.08
N VAL A 12 -14.32 -9.81 -0.34
CA VAL A 12 -14.58 -10.97 -1.22
C VAL A 12 -14.02 -10.81 -2.64
N ASN A 13 -13.63 -9.58 -3.03
CA ASN A 13 -13.15 -9.26 -4.37
C ASN A 13 -11.64 -8.93 -4.42
N GLY A 14 -10.93 -8.95 -3.29
CA GLY A 14 -9.53 -8.55 -3.29
C GLY A 14 -8.92 -8.28 -1.92
N VAL A 15 -7.60 -8.22 -1.90
CA VAL A 15 -6.80 -7.74 -0.78
C VAL A 15 -6.21 -6.39 -1.15
N PHE A 16 -6.36 -5.39 -0.29
CA PHE A 16 -5.90 -4.03 -0.50
C PHE A 16 -4.88 -3.69 0.59
N ILE A 17 -3.66 -3.39 0.17
CA ILE A 17 -2.54 -3.11 1.08
C ILE A 17 -2.16 -1.64 0.88
N PHE A 18 -2.18 -0.88 1.97
CA PHE A 18 -1.90 0.55 1.93
C PHE A 18 -0.61 0.86 2.67
N GLU A 19 0.14 1.80 2.11
CA GLU A 19 1.26 2.46 2.77
C GLU A 19 1.05 3.98 2.72
N LEU A 20 1.15 4.63 3.88
CA LEU A 20 0.86 6.05 4.02
C LEU A 20 2.14 6.83 4.31
N LYS A 21 2.24 8.02 3.73
CA LYS A 21 3.32 8.97 3.98
C LYS A 21 2.77 10.35 4.28
N VAL A 22 3.42 11.05 5.20
CA VAL A 22 3.11 12.44 5.55
C VAL A 22 4.35 13.28 5.24
N GLY A 23 4.22 14.26 4.35
CA GLY A 23 5.33 15.11 3.91
C GLY A 23 6.39 14.40 3.05
N GLU A 24 6.13 13.19 2.60
CA GLU A 24 6.97 12.45 1.65
C GLU A 24 6.17 12.05 0.41
N SER A 25 6.85 11.84 -0.72
CA SER A 25 6.20 11.49 -1.98
C SER A 25 5.51 10.12 -1.95
N VAL A 26 4.49 9.97 -2.79
CA VAL A 26 3.79 8.70 -2.98
C VAL A 26 4.75 7.61 -3.47
N ASP A 27 5.76 7.95 -4.28
CA ASP A 27 6.80 7.01 -4.73
C ASP A 27 7.54 6.33 -3.58
N LYS A 28 7.78 7.05 -2.47
CA LYS A 28 8.43 6.45 -1.30
C LYS A 28 7.50 5.48 -0.58
N ALA A 29 6.20 5.81 -0.48
CA ALA A 29 5.20 4.88 0.03
C ALA A 29 5.16 3.62 -0.84
N PHE A 30 5.12 3.82 -2.15
CA PHE A 30 4.97 2.75 -3.14
C PHE A 30 6.23 1.88 -3.28
N LYS A 31 7.41 2.47 -3.13
CA LYS A 31 8.66 1.72 -3.01
C LYS A 31 8.69 0.87 -1.75
N GLN A 32 8.26 1.42 -0.62
CA GLN A 32 8.27 0.72 0.66
C GLN A 32 7.33 -0.50 0.67
N ILE A 33 6.10 -0.37 0.17
CA ILE A 33 5.16 -1.50 0.07
C ILE A 33 5.69 -2.64 -0.81
N ARG A 34 6.43 -2.33 -1.89
CA ARG A 34 7.07 -3.31 -2.77
C ARG A 34 8.29 -3.97 -2.13
N GLU A 35 9.21 -3.18 -1.58
CA GLU A 35 10.45 -3.69 -0.97
C GLU A 35 10.20 -4.57 0.25
N LYS A 36 9.15 -4.26 1.03
CA LYS A 36 8.75 -5.08 2.19
C LYS A 36 7.99 -6.34 1.78
N ASN A 37 7.61 -6.46 0.51
CA ASN A 37 6.90 -7.59 -0.06
C ASN A 37 5.63 -7.95 0.74
N TYR A 38 4.84 -6.93 1.10
CA TYR A 38 3.64 -7.13 1.91
C TYR A 38 2.56 -7.95 1.20
N ALA A 39 2.63 -8.12 -0.13
CA ALA A 39 1.75 -9.00 -0.88
C ALA A 39 1.97 -10.49 -0.60
N ALA A 40 3.18 -10.90 -0.22
CA ALA A 40 3.57 -12.30 -0.14
C ALA A 40 2.61 -13.20 0.68
N PRO A 41 2.12 -12.81 1.87
CA PRO A 41 1.20 -13.64 2.64
C PRO A 41 -0.16 -13.89 1.97
N TYR A 42 -0.53 -13.07 0.98
CA TYR A 42 -1.86 -13.07 0.38
C TYR A 42 -1.92 -13.75 -1.00
N ILE A 43 -0.76 -14.09 -1.59
CA ILE A 43 -0.67 -14.70 -2.93
C ILE A 43 -1.52 -15.99 -3.02
N ALA A 44 -1.48 -16.81 -1.96
CA ALA A 44 -2.21 -18.08 -1.88
C ALA A 44 -3.74 -17.93 -1.74
N SER A 45 -4.26 -16.72 -1.48
CA SER A 45 -5.70 -16.48 -1.38
C SER A 45 -6.42 -16.61 -2.72
N GLY A 46 -5.69 -16.53 -3.84
CA GLY A 46 -6.26 -16.52 -5.18
C GLY A 46 -6.94 -15.19 -5.56
N LEU A 47 -7.16 -14.29 -4.61
CA LEU A 47 -7.77 -12.99 -4.85
C LEU A 47 -6.80 -12.03 -5.56
N PRO A 48 -7.32 -11.02 -6.29
CA PRO A 48 -6.54 -9.87 -6.71
C PRO A 48 -5.92 -9.18 -5.49
N ILE A 49 -4.68 -8.70 -5.62
CA ILE A 49 -3.98 -7.96 -4.58
C ILE A 49 -3.67 -6.59 -5.12
N HIS A 50 -4.09 -5.54 -4.43
CA HIS A 50 -3.85 -4.15 -4.82
C HIS A 50 -2.88 -3.51 -3.84
N LEU A 51 -1.83 -2.89 -4.38
CA LEU A 51 -0.87 -2.07 -3.63
C LEU A 51 -1.28 -0.62 -3.78
N ILE A 52 -1.38 0.11 -2.67
CA ILE A 52 -1.88 1.49 -2.66
C ILE A 52 -0.91 2.36 -1.84
N GLY A 53 -0.23 3.29 -2.50
CA GLY A 53 0.57 4.32 -1.86
C GLY A 53 -0.23 5.60 -1.70
N LEU A 54 -0.18 6.23 -0.53
CA LEU A 54 -0.84 7.51 -0.26
C LEU A 54 0.15 8.52 0.30
N SER A 55 0.09 9.76 -0.17
CA SER A 55 0.86 10.88 0.37
C SER A 55 -0.07 11.97 0.88
N PHE A 56 0.21 12.46 2.09
CA PHE A 56 -0.54 13.51 2.77
C PHE A 56 0.33 14.73 3.05
N ASP A 57 -0.28 15.91 2.93
CA ASP A 57 0.35 17.16 3.35
C ASP A 57 0.35 17.27 4.89
N PRO A 58 1.49 17.57 5.52
CA PRO A 58 1.61 17.61 6.98
C PRO A 58 0.85 18.77 7.65
N GLN A 59 0.57 19.86 6.93
CA GLN A 59 -0.07 21.05 7.49
C GLN A 59 -1.59 20.96 7.38
N THR A 60 -2.09 20.69 6.18
CA THR A 60 -3.51 20.61 5.86
C THR A 60 -4.11 19.25 6.19
N ARG A 61 -3.28 18.21 6.33
CA ARG A 61 -3.67 16.80 6.53
C ARG A 61 -4.53 16.23 5.40
N GLN A 62 -4.45 16.84 4.23
CA GLN A 62 -5.16 16.39 3.04
C GLN A 62 -4.30 15.43 2.22
N LEU A 63 -4.96 14.53 1.49
CA LEU A 63 -4.31 13.69 0.49
C LEU A 63 -3.81 14.58 -0.64
N VAL A 64 -2.54 14.46 -0.98
CA VAL A 64 -1.92 15.22 -2.08
C VAL A 64 -1.59 14.36 -3.29
N ASP A 65 -1.35 13.06 -3.10
CA ASP A 65 -1.05 12.14 -4.19
C ASP A 65 -1.38 10.69 -3.81
N ALA A 66 -1.70 9.87 -4.81
CA ALA A 66 -2.05 8.47 -4.65
C ALA A 66 -1.67 7.65 -5.90
N VAL A 67 -1.11 6.47 -5.67
CA VAL A 67 -0.79 5.48 -6.70
C VAL A 67 -1.37 4.14 -6.28
N ALA A 68 -2.03 3.46 -7.21
CA ALA A 68 -2.57 2.14 -7.00
C ALA A 68 -2.21 1.24 -8.18
N GLU A 69 -1.72 0.03 -7.89
CA GLU A 69 -1.46 -0.98 -8.91
C GLU A 69 -1.92 -2.35 -8.41
N GLU A 70 -2.36 -3.20 -9.33
CA GLU A 70 -2.55 -4.61 -9.04
C GLU A 70 -1.20 -5.31 -8.99
N PHE A 71 -0.97 -6.11 -7.96
CA PHE A 71 0.24 -6.90 -7.80
C PHE A 71 0.23 -8.06 -8.79
N GLU A 72 1.16 -8.01 -9.74
CA GLU A 72 1.45 -9.13 -10.62
C GLU A 72 2.23 -10.20 -9.85
N LYS A 73 1.73 -11.44 -9.91
CA LYS A 73 2.22 -12.60 -9.16
C LYS A 73 3.50 -13.19 -9.76
#